data_AF-A0A1Q7GFW0-F1
#
_entry.id   AF-A0A1Q7GFW0-F1
#
_cell.length_a   1.000
_cell.length_b   1.000
_cell.length_c   1.000
_cell.angle_alpha   90.00
_cell.angle_beta   90.00
_cell.angle_gamma   90.00
#
_symmetry.space_group_name_H-M   'P 1'
#
loop_
_entity.id
_entity.type
_entity.pdbx_description
1 polymer ?
#
loop_
_entity_poly.entity_id
_entity_poly.type
_entity_poly.pdbx_seq_one_letter_code
_entity_poly.pdbx_strand_id
1 'polypeptide(L)'
;MKDELKASLKRLGRLAQIKQTYVSVAEANVRNAEGEVRQLESAESKLTGNIQGKQAEIAYLQTATGHDVQSGERYIQALELQRRLIRQSLEKANLDLEQCRTEWTEAMREQKMVEKVQEHRLHQWEHQDDAASQKSQDEISIGRFVRIRRQN
;
A
#
# COMPACT_ATOMS: atom_id res chain seq x y z
N MET A 1 -30.40 -22.36 2.03
CA MET A 1 -29.00 -22.76 1.77
C MET A 1 -28.43 -22.20 0.47
N LYS A 2 -28.89 -22.57 -0.74
CA LYS A 2 -28.30 -22.06 -2.01
C LYS A 2 -28.39 -20.53 -2.17
N ASP A 3 -29.54 -19.94 -1.84
CA ASP A 3 -29.73 -18.48 -1.90
C ASP A 3 -28.91 -17.73 -0.84
N GLU A 4 -28.67 -18.36 0.32
CA GLU A 4 -27.84 -17.80 1.39
C GLU A 4 -26.37 -17.78 1.00
N LEU A 5 -25.89 -18.83 0.32
CA LEU A 5 -24.54 -18.90 -0.25
C LEU A 5 -24.33 -17.85 -1.34
N LYS A 6 -25.30 -17.70 -2.25
CA LYS A 6 -25.27 -16.67 -3.28
C LYS A 6 -25.27 -15.25 -2.69
N ALA A 7 -26.05 -15.02 -1.63
CA ALA A 7 -26.05 -13.75 -0.90
C ALA A 7 -24.74 -13.52 -0.14
N SER A 8 -24.12 -14.57 0.39
CA SER A 8 -22.79 -14.52 1.03
C SER A 8 -21.70 -14.13 0.02
N LEU A 9 -21.68 -14.75 -1.16
CA LEU A 9 -20.75 -14.41 -2.24
C LEU A 9 -20.87 -12.96 -2.68
N LYS A 10 -22.10 -12.43 -2.83
CA LYS A 10 -22.32 -11.01 -3.13
C LYS A 10 -21.75 -10.09 -2.04
N ARG A 11 -21.91 -10.45 -0.77
CA ARG A 11 -21.35 -9.68 0.36
C ARG A 11 -19.82 -9.73 0.36
N LEU A 12 -19.23 -10.89 0.14
CA LEU A 12 -17.78 -11.06 0.03
C LEU A 12 -17.20 -10.29 -1.16
N GLY A 13 -17.85 -10.30 -2.32
CA GLY A 13 -17.41 -9.51 -3.47
C GLY A 13 -17.42 -8.00 -3.20
N ARG A 14 -18.44 -7.48 -2.48
CA ARG A 14 -18.44 -6.08 -2.03
C ARG A 14 -17.31 -5.80 -1.04
N LEU A 15 -17.08 -6.70 -0.10
CA LEU A 15 -15.99 -6.56 0.88
C LEU A 15 -14.62 -6.58 0.20
N ALA A 16 -14.41 -7.45 -0.79
CA ALA A 16 -13.18 -7.50 -1.58
C ALA A 16 -12.94 -6.17 -2.31
N GLN A 17 -13.98 -5.60 -2.94
CA GLN A 17 -13.88 -4.30 -3.59
C GLN A 17 -13.49 -3.19 -2.60
N ILE A 18 -14.10 -3.18 -1.41
CA ILE A 18 -13.75 -2.21 -0.35
C ILE A 18 -12.30 -2.39 0.11
N LYS A 19 -11.85 -3.63 0.30
CA LYS A 19 -10.46 -3.91 0.69
C LYS A 19 -9.45 -3.51 -0.39
N GLN A 20 -9.77 -3.75 -1.67
CA GLN A 20 -8.96 -3.27 -2.78
C GLN A 20 -8.85 -1.73 -2.77
N THR A 21 -9.93 -1.01 -2.47
CA THR A 21 -9.87 0.44 -2.32
C THR A 21 -8.93 0.86 -1.18
N TYR A 22 -9.00 0.21 -0.01
CA TYR A 22 -8.08 0.51 1.09
C TYR A 22 -6.62 0.25 0.73
N VAL A 23 -6.32 -0.84 0.03
CA VAL A 23 -4.97 -1.13 -0.49
C VAL A 23 -4.49 -0.02 -1.42
N SER A 24 -5.34 0.42 -2.36
CA SER A 24 -4.98 1.51 -3.29
C SER A 24 -4.74 2.84 -2.57
N VAL A 25 -5.51 3.16 -1.52
CA VAL A 25 -5.28 4.35 -0.70
C VAL A 25 -3.97 4.23 0.08
N ALA A 26 -3.72 3.11 0.74
CA ALA A 26 -2.48 2.89 1.49
C ALA A 26 -1.24 2.95 0.58
N GLU A 27 -1.34 2.39 -0.63
CA GLU A 27 -0.28 2.48 -1.64
C GLU A 27 -0.02 3.94 -2.06
N ALA A 28 -1.07 4.72 -2.29
CA ALA A 28 -0.93 6.14 -2.60
C ALA A 28 -0.26 6.92 -1.46
N ASN A 29 -0.59 6.60 -0.20
CA ASN A 29 0.05 7.20 0.97
C ASN A 29 1.54 6.87 1.03
N VAL A 30 1.94 5.61 0.78
CA VAL A 30 3.35 5.22 0.68
C VAL A 30 4.07 6.05 -0.38
N ARG A 31 3.51 6.15 -1.59
CA ARG A 31 4.14 6.93 -2.69
C ARG A 31 4.31 8.41 -2.34
N ASN A 32 3.34 8.99 -1.63
CA ASN A 32 3.41 10.38 -1.18
C ASN A 32 4.51 10.56 -0.13
N ALA A 33 4.58 9.67 0.87
CA ALA A 33 5.63 9.70 1.89
C ALA A 33 7.03 9.51 1.29
N GLU A 34 7.19 8.60 0.33
CA GLU A 34 8.44 8.45 -0.43
C GLU A 34 8.79 9.71 -1.24
N GLY A 35 7.78 10.42 -1.75
CA GLY A 35 7.94 11.72 -2.39
C GLY A 35 8.53 12.76 -1.43
N GLU A 36 7.98 12.85 -0.21
CA GLU A 36 8.44 13.78 0.83
C GLU A 36 9.88 13.47 1.27
N VAL A 37 10.19 12.20 1.55
CA VAL A 37 11.55 11.76 1.89
C VAL A 37 12.56 12.19 0.82
N ARG A 38 12.28 11.92 -0.47
CA ARG A 38 13.15 12.32 -1.58
C ARG A 38 13.36 13.83 -1.68
N GLN A 39 12.32 14.62 -1.41
CA GLN A 39 12.44 16.09 -1.41
C GLN A 39 13.35 16.57 -0.29
N LEU A 40 13.22 16.01 0.91
CA LEU A 40 14.05 16.33 2.07
C LEU A 40 15.50 15.89 1.86
N GLU A 41 15.75 14.71 1.29
CA GLU A 41 17.09 14.25 0.90
C GLU A 41 17.74 15.20 -0.12
N SER A 42 16.99 15.62 -1.14
CA SER A 42 17.48 16.59 -2.13
C SER A 42 17.84 17.92 -1.49
N ALA A 43 17.03 18.40 -0.53
CA ALA A 43 17.30 19.63 0.20
C ALA A 43 18.53 19.51 1.11
N GLU A 44 18.73 18.37 1.79
CA GLU A 44 19.92 18.09 2.62
C GLU A 44 21.19 18.06 1.77
N SER A 45 21.14 17.44 0.58
CA SER A 45 22.23 17.41 -0.38
C SER A 45 22.61 18.80 -0.87
N LYS A 46 21.62 19.63 -1.23
CA LYS A 46 21.85 21.03 -1.65
C LYS A 46 22.49 21.87 -0.54
N LEU A 47 22.00 21.77 0.70
CA LEU A 47 22.60 22.48 1.82
C LEU A 47 24.04 22.02 2.08
N THR A 48 24.31 20.71 1.98
CA THR A 48 25.66 20.17 2.11
C THR A 48 26.60 20.74 1.05
N GLY A 49 26.16 20.79 -0.21
CA GLY A 49 26.92 21.42 -1.30
C GLY A 49 27.15 22.92 -1.08
N ASN A 50 26.15 23.65 -0.60
CA ASN A 50 26.28 25.09 -0.30
C ASN A 50 27.28 25.35 0.83
N ILE A 51 27.26 24.53 1.89
CA ILE A 51 28.21 24.62 3.00
C ILE A 51 29.63 24.39 2.48
N GLN A 52 29.85 23.31 1.74
CA GLN A 52 31.15 22.98 1.17
C GLN A 52 31.66 24.07 0.22
N GLY A 53 30.77 24.59 -0.64
CA GLY A 53 31.08 25.70 -1.55
C GLY A 53 31.51 26.96 -0.80
N LYS A 54 30.80 27.34 0.27
CA LYS A 54 31.15 28.50 1.08
C LYS A 54 32.46 28.30 1.86
N GLN A 55 32.69 27.09 2.38
CA GLN A 55 33.95 26.74 3.04
C GLN A 55 35.14 26.86 2.08
N ALA A 56 34.99 26.37 0.85
CA ALA A 56 36.01 26.51 -0.19
C ALA A 56 36.23 27.99 -0.55
N GLU A 57 35.17 28.78 -0.73
CA GLU A 57 35.27 30.21 -1.00
C GLU A 57 36.09 30.94 0.07
N ILE A 58 35.81 30.69 1.36
CA ILE A 58 36.58 31.27 2.47
C ILE A 58 38.05 30.84 2.41
N ALA A 59 38.33 29.56 2.17
CA ALA A 59 39.69 29.02 2.16
C ALA A 59 40.55 29.57 0.99
N TYR A 60 39.93 29.91 -0.15
CA TYR A 60 40.63 30.33 -1.36
C TYR A 60 40.57 31.83 -1.64
N LEU A 61 39.93 32.64 -0.80
CA LEU A 61 39.92 34.09 -0.95
C LEU A 61 41.27 34.70 -0.58
N GLN A 62 42.11 34.94 -1.59
CA GLN A 62 43.41 35.63 -1.46
C GLN A 62 43.29 37.09 -0.98
N THR A 63 42.09 37.67 -1.05
CA THR A 63 41.79 39.06 -0.67
C THR A 63 40.75 39.18 0.44
N ALA A 64 40.34 38.08 1.08
CA ALA A 64 39.34 38.14 2.14
C ALA A 64 39.84 39.00 3.31
N THR A 65 39.07 40.03 3.63
CA THR A 65 39.27 40.75 4.89
C THR A 65 38.77 39.89 6.05
N GLY A 66 39.23 40.17 7.28
CA GLY A 66 38.73 39.45 8.46
C GLY A 66 37.21 39.55 8.63
N HIS A 67 36.58 40.61 8.11
CA HIS A 67 35.13 40.76 8.06
C HIS A 67 34.47 39.76 7.10
N ASP A 68 35.04 39.53 5.92
CA ASP A 68 34.50 38.61 4.92
C ASP A 68 34.51 37.17 5.44
N VAL A 69 35.62 36.76 6.08
CA VAL A 69 35.74 35.44 6.74
C VAL A 69 34.65 35.28 7.81
N GLN A 70 34.52 36.23 8.74
CA GLN A 70 33.52 36.16 9.80
C GLN A 70 32.08 36.13 9.26
N SER A 71 31.80 36.89 8.20
CA SER A 71 30.47 36.88 7.56
C SER A 71 30.16 35.53 6.91
N GLY A 72 31.16 34.93 6.26
CA GLY A 72 31.07 33.60 5.65
C GLY A 72 30.87 32.50 6.70
N GLU A 73 31.59 32.57 7.82
CA GLU A 73 31.43 31.64 8.94
C GLU A 73 30.03 31.71 9.56
N ARG A 74 29.49 32.92 9.79
CA ARG A 74 28.11 33.08 10.28
C ARG A 74 27.09 32.51 9.28
N TYR A 75 27.32 32.70 7.99
CA TYR A 75 26.45 32.14 6.96
C TYR A 75 26.51 30.61 6.95
N ILE A 76 27.70 30.01 7.06
CA ILE A 76 27.87 28.56 7.20
C ILE A 76 27.10 28.05 8.44
N GLN A 77 27.22 28.71 9.59
CA GLN A 77 26.48 28.34 10.80
C GLN A 77 24.96 28.37 10.59
N ALA A 78 24.45 29.36 9.84
CA ALA A 78 23.03 29.43 9.50
C ALA A 78 22.60 28.26 8.59
N LEU A 79 23.40 27.91 7.59
CA LEU A 79 23.16 26.75 6.72
C LEU A 79 23.22 25.43 7.49
N GLU A 80 24.13 25.29 8.45
CA GLU A 80 24.22 24.12 9.32
C GLU A 80 22.98 23.98 10.23
N LEU A 81 22.47 25.10 10.75
CA LEU A 81 21.22 25.08 11.53
C LEU A 81 20.05 24.61 10.65
N GLN A 82 19.92 25.15 9.44
CA GLN A 82 18.91 24.69 8.47
C GLN A 82 19.08 23.20 8.15
N ARG A 83 20.31 22.72 7.95
CA ARG A 83 20.59 21.30 7.69
C ARG A 83 20.16 20.42 8.85
N ARG A 84 20.37 20.84 10.10
CA ARG A 84 19.90 20.08 11.28
C ARG A 84 18.37 19.96 11.30
N LEU A 85 17.65 21.04 11.00
CA LEU A 85 16.19 21.03 10.93
C LEU A 85 15.68 20.11 9.81
N ILE A 86 16.32 20.13 8.65
CA ILE A 86 16.00 19.20 7.55
C ILE A 86 16.25 17.76 7.96
N ARG A 87 17.35 17.46 8.65
CA ARG A 87 17.64 16.11 9.15
C ARG A 87 16.61 15.60 10.14
N GLN A 88 16.16 16.45 11.06
CA GLN A 88 15.06 16.10 11.98
C GLN A 88 13.75 15.84 11.23
N SER A 89 13.47 16.66 10.21
CA SER A 89 12.29 16.47 9.35
C SER A 89 12.39 15.18 8.54
N LEU A 90 13.58 14.84 8.04
CA LEU A 90 13.85 13.61 7.31
C LEU A 90 13.72 12.37 8.19
N GLU A 91 14.20 12.42 9.43
CA GLU A 91 14.01 11.36 10.41
C GLU A 91 12.52 11.10 10.66
N LYS A 92 11.74 12.17 10.86
CA LYS A 92 10.29 12.06 11.01
C LYS A 92 9.62 11.49 9.75
N ALA A 93 9.94 12.01 8.57
CA ALA A 93 9.37 11.55 7.31
C ALA A 93 9.70 10.07 7.02
N ASN A 94 10.87 9.59 7.45
CA ASN A 94 11.22 8.18 7.36
C ASN A 94 10.39 7.30 8.31
N LEU A 95 10.13 7.76 9.54
CA LEU A 95 9.23 7.05 10.45
C LEU A 95 7.80 6.98 9.88
N ASP A 96 7.31 8.10 9.34
CA ASP A 96 5.99 8.20 8.72
C ASP A 96 5.90 7.27 7.48
N LEU A 97 6.97 7.18 6.68
CA LEU A 97 7.07 6.26 5.54
C LEU A 97 7.02 4.80 5.98
N GLU A 98 7.77 4.42 7.02
CA GLU A 98 7.75 3.05 7.54
C GLU A 98 6.37 2.69 8.10
N GLN A 99 5.71 3.62 8.80
CA GLN A 99 4.32 3.43 9.22
C GLN A 99 3.41 3.20 8.00
N CYS A 100 3.48 4.05 6.97
CA CYS A 100 2.67 3.87 5.76
C CYS A 100 2.91 2.50 5.09
N ARG A 101 4.17 2.02 5.07
CA ARG A 101 4.52 0.69 4.53
C ARG A 101 3.93 -0.44 5.34
N THR A 102 3.91 -0.32 6.67
CA THR A 102 3.24 -1.31 7.53
C THR A 102 1.74 -1.35 7.29
N GLU A 103 1.08 -0.20 7.21
CA GLU A 103 -0.35 -0.09 6.91
C GLU A 103 -0.71 -0.68 5.55
N TRP A 104 0.10 -0.41 4.52
CA TRP A 104 -0.09 -1.00 3.19
C TRP A 104 0.06 -2.52 3.21
N THR A 105 1.05 -3.03 3.94
CA THR A 105 1.28 -4.48 4.10
C THR A 105 0.10 -5.15 4.81
N GLU A 106 -0.44 -4.52 5.85
CA GLU A 106 -1.62 -5.00 6.56
C GLU A 106 -2.87 -5.00 5.66
N ALA A 107 -3.11 -3.91 4.93
CA ALA A 107 -4.22 -3.82 3.99
C ALA A 107 -4.15 -4.92 2.91
N MET A 108 -2.97 -5.18 2.36
CA MET A 108 -2.73 -6.26 1.40
C MET A 108 -3.02 -7.64 2.00
N ARG A 109 -2.60 -7.86 3.25
CA ARG A 109 -2.88 -9.11 3.97
C ARG A 109 -4.38 -9.31 4.17
N GLU A 110 -5.10 -8.27 4.57
CA GLU A 110 -6.55 -8.32 4.76
C GLU A 110 -7.30 -8.57 3.46
N GLN A 111 -6.91 -7.92 2.37
CA GLN A 111 -7.46 -8.19 1.04
C GLN A 111 -7.29 -9.68 0.68
N LYS A 112 -6.08 -10.21 0.83
CA LYS A 112 -5.79 -11.62 0.53
C LYS A 112 -6.61 -12.60 1.38
N MET A 113 -6.89 -12.26 2.64
CA MET A 113 -7.78 -13.07 3.48
C MET A 113 -9.21 -13.09 2.94
N VAL A 114 -9.73 -11.94 2.51
CA VAL A 114 -11.08 -11.84 1.94
C VAL A 114 -11.19 -12.62 0.64
N GLU A 115 -10.19 -12.52 -0.25
CA GLU A 115 -10.12 -13.28 -1.50
C GLU A 115 -10.16 -14.79 -1.24
N LYS A 116 -9.35 -15.30 -0.30
CA LYS A 116 -9.37 -16.72 0.07
C LYS A 116 -10.73 -17.19 0.61
N VAL A 117 -11.38 -16.36 1.44
CA VAL A 117 -12.72 -16.69 1.97
C VAL A 117 -13.75 -16.68 0.83
N GLN A 118 -13.63 -15.75 -0.11
CA GLN A 118 -14.48 -15.69 -1.30
C GLN A 118 -14.31 -16.90 -2.20
N GLU A 119 -13.07 -17.31 -2.50
CA GLU A 119 -12.74 -18.51 -3.28
C GLU A 119 -13.32 -19.77 -2.62
N HIS A 120 -13.08 -19.95 -1.32
CA HIS A 120 -13.62 -21.10 -0.60
C HIS A 120 -15.15 -21.14 -0.64
N ARG A 121 -15.79 -19.97 -0.48
CA ARG A 121 -17.24 -19.86 -0.56
C ARG A 121 -17.78 -20.15 -1.97
N LEU A 122 -17.01 -19.82 -3.01
CA LEU A 122 -17.37 -20.08 -4.39
C LEU A 122 -17.35 -21.58 -4.67
N HIS A 123 -16.28 -22.29 -4.29
CA HIS A 123 -16.20 -23.74 -4.43
C HIS A 123 -17.34 -24.45 -3.68
N GLN A 124 -17.70 -23.99 -2.47
CA GLN A 124 -18.86 -24.55 -1.74
C GLN A 124 -20.17 -24.38 -2.51
N TRP A 125 -20.36 -23.24 -3.17
CA TRP A 125 -21.56 -22.97 -3.94
C TRP A 125 -21.61 -23.82 -5.21
N GLU A 126 -20.49 -23.96 -5.93
CA GLU A 126 -20.35 -24.82 -7.11
C GLU A 126 -20.66 -26.29 -6.78
N HIS A 127 -20.05 -26.82 -5.72
CA HIS A 127 -20.35 -28.19 -5.27
C HIS A 127 -21.83 -28.42 -4.93
N GLN A 128 -22.51 -27.43 -4.35
CA GLN A 128 -23.94 -27.54 -4.08
C GLN A 128 -24.80 -27.43 -5.33
N ASP A 129 -24.36 -26.66 -6.32
CA ASP A 129 -25.02 -26.56 -7.62
C ASP A 129 -24.95 -27.91 -8.36
N ASP A 130 -23.74 -28.49 -8.42
CA ASP A 130 -23.49 -29.80 -9.03
C ASP A 130 -24.31 -30.90 -8.36
N ALA A 131 -24.30 -30.96 -7.02
CA ALA A 131 -25.05 -31.95 -6.27
C ALA A 131 -26.57 -31.82 -6.48
N ALA A 132 -27.08 -30.59 -6.57
CA ALA A 132 -28.49 -30.34 -6.87
C ALA A 132 -28.86 -30.73 -8.31
N SER A 133 -27.97 -30.48 -9.27
CA SER A 133 -28.13 -30.86 -10.67
C SER A 133 -28.16 -32.39 -10.81
N GLN A 134 -27.21 -33.09 -10.19
CA GLN A 134 -27.16 -34.56 -10.20
C GLN A 134 -28.43 -35.17 -9.61
N LYS A 135 -28.86 -34.69 -8.43
CA LYS A 135 -30.08 -35.17 -7.78
C LYS A 135 -31.32 -35.00 -8.67
N SER A 136 -31.44 -33.86 -9.36
CA SER A 136 -32.54 -33.61 -10.31
C SER A 136 -32.52 -34.59 -11.48
N GLN A 137 -31.34 -34.87 -12.06
CA GLN A 137 -31.19 -35.84 -13.13
C GLN A 137 -31.54 -37.26 -12.69
N ASP A 138 -31.12 -37.66 -11.48
CA ASP A 138 -31.42 -38.95 -10.90
C ASP A 138 -32.93 -39.12 -10.66
N GLU A 139 -33.59 -38.10 -10.09
CA GLU A 139 -35.05 -38.10 -9.88
C GLU A 139 -35.83 -38.23 -11.19
N ILE A 140 -35.41 -37.51 -12.24
CA ILE A 140 -36.00 -37.63 -13.58
C ILE A 140 -35.81 -39.03 -14.15
N SER A 141 -34.60 -39.59 -14.02
CA SER A 141 -34.25 -40.91 -14.54
C SER A 141 -35.04 -42.03 -13.84
N ILE A 142 -35.09 -41.99 -12.50
CA ILE A 142 -35.90 -42.91 -11.69
C ILE A 142 -37.38 -42.75 -12.05
N GLY A 143 -37.90 -41.52 -12.15
CA GLY A 143 -39.29 -41.26 -12.51
C GLY A 143 -39.68 -41.75 -13.91
N ARG A 144 -38.74 -41.75 -14.87
CA ARG A 144 -38.91 -42.38 -16.19
C ARG A 144 -38.92 -43.90 -16.07
N PHE A 145 -37.96 -44.48 -15.34
CA PHE A 145 -37.85 -45.92 -15.15
C PHE A 145 -39.11 -46.51 -14.49
N VAL A 146 -39.62 -45.86 -13.44
CA VAL A 146 -40.85 -46.29 -12.76
C VAL A 146 -42.07 -46.24 -13.68
N ARG A 147 -42.18 -45.21 -14.55
CA ARG A 147 -43.28 -45.11 -15.52
C ARG A 147 -43.24 -46.22 -16.57
N ILE A 148 -42.06 -46.51 -17.13
CA ILE A 148 -41.86 -47.59 -18.10
C ILE A 148 -42.24 -48.94 -17.46
N ARG A 149 -41.81 -49.18 -16.22
CA ARG A 149 -42.13 -50.42 -15.49
C ARG A 149 -43.61 -50.61 -15.17
N ARG A 150 -44.41 -49.53 -15.11
CA ARG A 150 -45.86 -49.61 -14.88
C ARG A 150 -46.67 -49.79 -16.17
N GLN A 151 -46.04 -49.61 -17.34
CA GLN A 151 -46.68 -49.76 -18.65
C GLN A 151 -46.45 -51.14 -19.27
N ASN A 152 -45.47 -51.89 -18.74
CA ASN A 152 -45.23 -53.31 -19.03
C ASN A 152 -45.82 -54.18 -17.93
#